data_AF-A0A702J847-F1
#
_entry.id   AF-A0A702J847-F1
#
_cell.length_a   1.000
_cell.length_b   1.000
_cell.length_c   1.000
_cell.angle_alpha   90.00
_cell.angle_beta   90.00
_cell.angle_gamma   90.00
#
_symmetry.space_group_name_H-M   'P 1'
#
loop_
_entity.id
_entity.type
_entity.pdbx_description
1 polymer ?
#
loop_
_entity_poly.entity_id
_entity_poly.type
_entity_poly.pdbx_seq_one_letter_code
_entity_poly.pdbx_strand_id
1 'polypeptide(L)'
;HPHSIITTNYDKLLESIYPEFTPIIGQKILYANHGSIGEILKIHGCCSNPKSIIINRDDYDDFIKKKKYLSAKLLTFFAEHPLLFIGYSAEDSNIKNILSDIDELLSENGDVIPNIYILEWTDKQNENEYPRRERLIQVSANKSIRIKSIVANDFSWVFSAFGANRALDNINPKLLRALLARTYDLVRTDIPRNPVQVDYRVLSSISESEGELAKLYGIATSSDGMAFNASYPFTLTTLGQSLGFKGWHDANKLLEIVKNITGVDIKTFDNKYHYAIMNGDEIQSHRYSNYLRELLEKVRNGEEFDLGVKAP
;
A
#
# COMPACT_ATOMS: atom_id res chain seq x y z
N HIS A 1 11.60 2.96 -10.69
CA HIS A 1 10.64 3.82 -9.94
C HIS A 1 11.16 4.12 -8.54
N PRO A 2 10.84 5.30 -7.94
CA PRO A 2 11.21 5.60 -6.55
C PRO A 2 10.52 4.63 -5.58
N HIS A 3 11.16 4.35 -4.44
CA HIS A 3 10.55 3.51 -3.40
C HIS A 3 9.29 4.17 -2.83
N SER A 4 9.37 5.45 -2.48
CA SER A 4 8.26 6.28 -2.01
C SER A 4 8.51 7.73 -2.39
N ILE A 5 7.45 8.52 -2.49
CA ILE A 5 7.49 9.95 -2.78
C ILE A 5 6.87 10.70 -1.62
N ILE A 6 7.56 11.71 -1.10
CA ILE A 6 7.05 12.59 -0.04
C ILE A 6 6.91 13.99 -0.64
N THR A 7 5.76 14.63 -0.41
CA THR A 7 5.48 15.95 -0.97
C THR A 7 4.66 16.83 -0.02
N THR A 8 4.95 18.13 -0.05
CA THR A 8 4.13 19.19 0.54
C THR A 8 3.16 19.80 -0.48
N ASN A 9 3.18 19.33 -1.73
CA ASN A 9 2.30 19.83 -2.78
C ASN A 9 0.88 19.30 -2.60
N TYR A 10 -0.11 20.16 -2.89
CA TYR A 10 -1.52 19.83 -2.71
C TYR A 10 -2.14 19.17 -3.95
N ASP A 11 -1.60 19.42 -5.14
CA ASP A 11 -2.11 18.96 -6.45
C ASP A 11 -1.94 17.45 -6.68
N LYS A 12 -2.60 16.89 -7.71
CA LYS A 12 -2.58 15.44 -8.01
C LYS A 12 -1.59 15.03 -9.09
N LEU A 13 -0.59 15.85 -9.42
CA LEU A 13 0.30 15.58 -10.55
C LEU A 13 1.06 14.27 -10.39
N LEU A 14 1.56 14.00 -9.19
CA LEU A 14 2.30 12.77 -8.88
C LEU A 14 1.41 11.53 -9.00
N GLU A 15 0.15 11.62 -8.58
CA GLU A 15 -0.83 10.55 -8.72
C GLU A 15 -1.17 10.26 -10.19
N SER A 16 -1.13 11.28 -11.05
CA SER A 16 -1.32 11.12 -12.50
C SER A 16 -0.09 10.50 -13.18
N ILE A 17 1.12 10.86 -12.74
CA ILE A 17 2.38 10.31 -13.26
C ILE A 17 2.59 8.86 -12.79
N TYR A 18 2.17 8.55 -11.55
CA TYR A 18 2.35 7.25 -10.91
C TYR A 18 0.98 6.64 -10.49
N PRO A 19 0.15 6.18 -11.45
CA PRO A 19 -1.18 5.62 -11.16
C PRO A 19 -1.13 4.33 -10.34
N GLU A 20 0.02 3.67 -10.28
CA GLU A 20 0.28 2.51 -9.44
C GLU A 20 0.64 2.86 -7.99
N PHE A 21 0.96 4.12 -7.69
CA PHE A 21 1.25 4.56 -6.34
C PHE A 21 -0.02 4.83 -5.55
N THR A 22 0.05 4.68 -4.23
CA THR A 22 -1.08 4.96 -3.34
C THR A 22 -0.87 6.28 -2.61
N PRO A 23 -1.77 7.28 -2.81
CA PRO A 23 -1.68 8.54 -2.10
C PRO A 23 -2.14 8.37 -0.65
N ILE A 24 -1.28 8.81 0.27
CA ILE A 24 -1.55 8.86 1.71
C ILE A 24 -1.59 10.32 2.13
N ILE A 25 -2.76 10.76 2.53
CA ILE A 25 -3.03 12.18 2.81
C ILE A 25 -2.95 12.43 4.31
N GLY A 26 -2.05 13.34 4.70
CA GLY A 26 -1.85 13.75 6.09
C GLY A 26 -1.56 12.59 7.02
N GLN A 27 -2.33 12.49 8.11
CA GLN A 27 -2.10 11.53 9.19
C GLN A 27 -2.68 10.12 8.93
N LYS A 28 -3.28 9.88 7.76
CA LYS A 28 -3.75 8.53 7.38
C LYS A 28 -2.62 7.51 7.30
N ILE A 29 -1.37 7.97 7.33
CA ILE A 29 -0.16 7.16 7.45
C ILE A 29 -0.17 6.25 8.69
N LEU A 30 -0.87 6.64 9.76
CA LEU A 30 -1.04 5.86 11.00
C LEU A 30 -1.88 4.59 10.82
N TYR A 31 -2.72 4.54 9.79
CA TYR A 31 -3.66 3.43 9.53
C TYR A 31 -3.26 2.62 8.30
N ALA A 32 -2.23 3.06 7.56
CA ALA A 32 -1.69 2.36 6.42
C ALA A 32 -0.70 1.29 6.89
N ASN A 33 -1.23 0.18 7.41
CA ASN A 33 -0.42 -0.87 8.04
C ASN A 33 0.49 -1.67 7.07
N HIS A 34 0.40 -1.48 5.75
CA HIS A 34 1.01 -2.41 4.78
C HIS A 34 1.65 -1.75 3.54
N GLY A 35 2.12 -0.52 3.63
CA GLY A 35 2.80 0.13 2.51
C GLY A 35 4.20 0.62 2.88
N SER A 36 5.20 -0.07 2.34
CA SER A 36 6.58 0.42 2.26
C SER A 36 6.85 1.00 0.87
N ILE A 37 6.41 0.32 -0.20
CA ILE A 37 6.79 0.64 -1.59
C ILE A 37 5.62 1.21 -2.40
N GLY A 38 5.88 2.27 -3.17
CA GLY A 38 4.91 2.89 -4.07
C GLY A 38 3.91 3.80 -3.35
N GLU A 39 4.34 4.53 -2.33
CA GLU A 39 3.48 5.50 -1.63
C GLU A 39 3.74 6.94 -2.11
N ILE A 40 2.68 7.76 -2.16
CA ILE A 40 2.79 9.21 -2.27
C ILE A 40 2.30 9.81 -0.96
N LEU A 41 3.24 10.18 -0.09
CA LEU A 41 3.00 10.77 1.21
C LEU A 41 2.79 12.28 1.08
N LYS A 42 1.53 12.72 1.20
CA LYS A 42 1.14 14.12 1.08
C LYS A 42 1.01 14.74 2.46
N ILE A 43 2.13 15.22 2.98
CA ILE A 43 2.28 15.57 4.40
C ILE A 43 1.55 16.87 4.77
N HIS A 44 1.32 17.76 3.80
CA HIS A 44 0.53 18.99 3.98
C HIS A 44 -0.93 18.85 3.50
N GLY A 45 -1.40 17.62 3.28
CA GLY A 45 -2.75 17.37 2.77
C GLY A 45 -2.83 17.33 1.26
N CYS A 46 -4.06 17.36 0.73
CA CYS A 46 -4.32 17.22 -0.70
C CYS A 46 -5.57 18.00 -1.11
N CYS A 47 -5.59 18.52 -2.34
CA CYS A 47 -6.74 19.19 -2.91
C CYS A 47 -8.00 18.29 -3.01
N SER A 48 -7.85 16.96 -3.03
CA SER A 48 -9.00 16.03 -2.94
C SER A 48 -9.65 15.97 -1.56
N ASN A 49 -8.94 16.42 -0.54
CA ASN A 49 -9.46 16.49 0.82
C ASN A 49 -9.09 17.85 1.43
N PRO A 50 -9.82 18.92 1.10
CA PRO A 50 -9.48 20.28 1.54
C PRO A 50 -9.32 20.43 3.06
N LYS A 51 -10.07 19.65 3.86
CA LYS A 51 -9.96 19.65 5.33
C LYS A 51 -8.62 19.12 5.87
N SER A 52 -7.80 18.50 5.02
CA SER A 52 -6.47 18.01 5.38
C SER A 52 -5.34 19.00 5.07
N ILE A 53 -5.66 20.11 4.39
CA ILE A 53 -4.66 21.09 3.95
C ILE A 53 -4.08 21.80 5.16
N ILE A 54 -2.76 21.92 5.20
CA ILE A 54 -2.01 22.68 6.19
C ILE A 54 -1.52 23.94 5.52
N ILE A 55 -2.04 25.11 5.91
CA ILE A 55 -1.69 26.38 5.26
C ILE A 55 -1.56 27.54 6.23
N ASN A 56 -2.37 27.59 7.28
CA ASN A 56 -2.34 28.65 8.27
C ASN A 56 -1.53 28.22 9.51
N ARG A 57 -1.20 29.19 10.37
CA ARG A 57 -0.38 28.96 11.57
C ARG A 57 -0.97 27.93 12.53
N ASP A 58 -2.28 27.96 12.73
CA ASP A 58 -2.97 27.01 13.60
C ASP A 58 -2.86 25.58 13.05
N ASP A 59 -2.97 25.41 11.72
CA ASP A 59 -2.78 24.12 11.06
C ASP A 59 -1.35 23.60 11.28
N TYR A 60 -0.34 24.48 11.21
CA TYR A 60 1.06 24.13 11.46
C TYR A 60 1.29 23.73 12.92
N ASP A 61 0.73 24.47 13.88
CA ASP A 61 0.85 24.15 15.30
C ASP A 61 0.20 22.79 15.62
N ASP A 62 -0.95 22.51 15.01
CA ASP A 62 -1.64 21.24 15.12
C ASP A 62 -0.89 20.09 14.43
N PHE A 63 -0.32 20.35 13.25
CA PHE A 63 0.51 19.40 12.53
C PHE A 63 1.75 19.03 13.34
N ILE A 64 2.48 20.00 13.89
CA ILE A 64 3.68 19.79 14.69
C ILE A 64 3.37 18.95 15.95
N LYS A 65 2.25 19.19 16.62
CA LYS A 65 1.84 18.38 17.78
C LYS A 65 1.57 16.92 17.43
N LYS A 66 1.01 16.67 16.24
CA LYS A 66 0.52 15.36 15.81
C LYS A 66 1.53 14.58 14.92
N LYS A 67 2.61 15.21 14.43
CA LYS A 67 3.54 14.62 13.44
C LYS A 67 4.56 13.60 13.99
N LYS A 68 4.55 13.25 15.28
CA LYS A 68 5.58 12.38 15.89
C LYS A 68 5.78 11.06 15.14
N TYR A 69 4.70 10.41 14.70
CA TYR A 69 4.78 9.17 13.92
C TYR A 69 5.28 9.40 12.49
N LEU A 70 4.85 10.48 11.84
CA LEU A 70 5.34 10.84 10.51
C LEU A 70 6.85 11.06 10.55
N SER A 71 7.35 11.81 11.55
CA SER A 71 8.79 11.97 11.77
C SER A 71 9.49 10.62 11.92
N ALA A 72 8.94 9.69 12.72
CA ALA A 72 9.53 8.35 12.89
C ALA A 72 9.56 7.53 11.58
N LYS A 73 8.47 7.52 10.80
CA LYS A 73 8.43 6.80 9.51
C LYS A 73 9.36 7.42 8.47
N LEU A 74 9.44 8.75 8.43
CA LEU A 74 10.39 9.48 7.59
C LEU A 74 11.82 9.09 7.95
N LEU A 75 12.15 9.08 9.24
CA LEU A 75 13.45 8.67 9.76
C LEU A 75 13.84 7.25 9.32
N THR A 76 12.91 6.30 9.39
CA THR A 76 13.12 4.93 8.90
C THR A 76 13.42 4.91 7.41
N PHE A 77 12.62 5.60 6.58
CA PHE A 77 12.90 5.70 5.14
C PHE A 77 14.26 6.32 4.85
N PHE A 78 14.70 7.27 5.66
CA PHE A 78 15.97 7.94 5.51
C PHE A 78 17.16 7.03 5.85
N ALA A 79 17.01 6.14 6.83
CA ALA A 79 18.02 5.14 7.15
C ALA A 79 18.11 4.03 6.10
N GLU A 80 16.98 3.66 5.48
CA GLU A 80 16.89 2.50 4.59
C GLU A 80 17.12 2.82 3.10
N HIS A 81 16.93 4.09 2.68
CA HIS A 81 16.93 4.46 1.26
C HIS A 81 17.72 5.75 0.96
N PRO A 82 18.36 5.85 -0.22
CA PRO A 82 18.88 7.11 -0.71
C PRO A 82 17.79 8.16 -0.91
N LEU A 83 18.08 9.41 -0.54
CA LEU A 83 17.14 10.52 -0.60
C LEU A 83 17.55 11.56 -1.62
N LEU A 84 16.55 12.08 -2.33
CA LEU A 84 16.72 13.17 -3.27
C LEU A 84 15.66 14.25 -2.99
N PHE A 85 16.12 15.43 -2.60
CA PHE A 85 15.26 16.61 -2.46
C PHE A 85 15.16 17.36 -3.79
N ILE A 86 13.93 17.63 -4.24
CA ILE A 86 13.65 18.32 -5.50
C ILE A 86 12.66 19.46 -5.23
N GLY A 87 12.94 20.65 -5.76
CA GLY A 87 12.04 21.80 -5.64
C GLY A 87 12.00 22.43 -4.25
N TYR A 88 12.96 22.09 -3.37
CA TYR A 88 13.14 22.72 -2.07
C TYR A 88 14.38 23.61 -2.05
N SER A 89 14.27 24.71 -1.33
CA SER A 89 15.46 25.44 -0.88
C SER A 89 16.15 24.65 0.22
N ALA A 90 17.48 24.60 0.20
CA ALA A 90 18.28 24.11 1.32
C ALA A 90 17.99 24.89 2.64
N GLU A 91 17.41 26.08 2.53
CA GLU A 91 17.06 26.93 3.67
C GLU A 91 15.66 26.65 4.24
N ASP A 92 14.87 25.76 3.63
CA ASP A 92 13.52 25.41 4.08
C ASP A 92 13.51 24.81 5.49
N SER A 93 12.59 25.30 6.33
CA SER A 93 12.52 24.89 7.74
C SER A 93 12.15 23.41 7.94
N ASN A 94 11.33 22.82 7.07
CA ASN A 94 11.00 21.40 7.15
C ASN A 94 12.22 20.54 6.77
N ILE A 95 12.95 20.95 5.73
CA ILE A 95 14.20 20.30 5.32
C ILE A 95 15.24 20.38 6.44
N LYS A 96 15.44 21.56 7.05
CA LYS A 96 16.38 21.73 8.18
C LYS A 96 16.01 20.86 9.37
N ASN A 97 14.73 20.81 9.73
CA ASN A 97 14.25 19.95 10.83
C ASN A 97 14.52 18.48 10.52
N ILE A 98 14.18 18.02 9.32
CA ILE A 98 14.42 16.64 8.87
C ILE A 98 15.91 16.30 8.91
N LEU A 99 16.77 17.15 8.33
CA LEU A 99 18.21 16.91 8.31
C LEU A 99 18.78 16.92 9.74
N SER A 100 18.31 17.81 10.62
CA SER A 100 18.72 17.84 12.02
C SER A 100 18.43 16.53 12.72
N ASP A 101 17.21 15.98 12.53
CA ASP A 101 16.80 14.68 13.10
C ASP A 101 17.67 13.52 12.56
N ILE A 102 18.06 13.56 11.28
CA ILE A 102 18.91 12.54 10.66
C ILE A 102 20.35 12.62 11.19
N ASP A 103 20.90 13.83 11.30
CA ASP A 103 22.29 14.04 11.71
C ASP A 103 22.56 13.56 13.14
N GLU A 104 21.55 13.66 14.02
CA GLU A 104 21.62 13.08 15.38
C GLU A 104 21.73 11.55 15.38
N LEU A 105 21.34 10.87 14.29
CA LEU A 105 21.33 9.41 14.21
C LEU A 105 22.45 8.83 13.37
N LEU A 106 22.84 9.52 12.31
CA LEU A 106 23.74 8.98 11.28
C LEU A 106 25.11 9.65 11.25
N SER A 107 25.26 10.85 11.80
CA SER A 107 26.56 11.53 11.79
C SER A 107 27.29 11.25 13.10
N GLU A 108 28.42 10.56 13.04
CA GLU A 108 29.24 10.38 14.24
C GLU A 108 30.19 11.58 14.48
N ASN A 109 30.49 12.45 13.48
CA ASN A 109 31.48 13.53 13.64
C ASN A 109 31.34 14.71 12.63
N GLY A 110 30.13 15.06 12.15
CA GLY A 110 29.95 16.17 11.19
C GLY A 110 30.45 15.89 9.76
N ASP A 111 30.68 14.61 9.45
CA ASP A 111 30.96 14.11 8.11
C ASP A 111 29.75 14.24 7.18
N VAL A 112 29.98 14.12 5.87
CA VAL A 112 28.91 14.12 4.88
C VAL A 112 27.97 12.96 5.15
N ILE A 113 26.68 13.25 5.35
CA ILE A 113 25.68 12.19 5.49
C ILE A 113 25.62 11.43 4.18
N PRO A 114 25.96 10.12 4.17
CA PRO A 114 25.92 9.34 2.96
C PRO A 114 24.48 9.23 2.46
N ASN A 115 24.32 9.15 1.13
CA ASN A 115 23.05 8.88 0.44
C ASN A 115 21.96 9.97 0.51
N ILE A 116 22.27 11.19 0.94
CA ILE A 116 21.36 12.34 0.82
C ILE A 116 21.84 13.28 -0.28
N TYR A 117 20.94 13.58 -1.21
CA TYR A 117 21.16 14.46 -2.36
C TYR A 117 20.13 15.60 -2.36
N ILE A 118 20.56 16.80 -2.73
CA ILE A 118 19.67 17.91 -3.08
C ILE A 118 19.90 18.32 -4.53
N LEU A 119 18.81 18.48 -5.29
CA LEU A 119 18.85 19.01 -6.65
C LEU A 119 18.61 20.53 -6.60
N GLU A 120 19.63 21.30 -6.95
CA GLU A 120 19.62 22.76 -6.90
C GLU A 120 19.71 23.34 -8.31
N TRP A 121 18.91 24.38 -8.57
CA TRP A 121 19.01 25.15 -9.79
C TRP A 121 19.93 26.36 -9.58
N THR A 122 20.78 26.65 -10.58
CA THR A 122 21.60 27.87 -10.61
C THR A 122 21.68 28.44 -12.03
N ASP A 123 21.54 29.75 -12.18
CA ASP A 123 21.85 30.47 -13.42
C ASP A 123 23.37 30.75 -13.55
N LYS A 124 24.08 30.78 -12.43
CA LYS A 124 25.52 31.03 -12.37
C LYS A 124 26.29 29.73 -12.59
N GLN A 125 26.49 29.37 -13.86
CA GLN A 125 27.62 28.52 -14.20
C GLN A 125 28.82 29.42 -14.48
N ASN A 126 29.75 29.50 -13.53
CA ASN A 126 31.12 29.79 -13.90
C ASN A 126 31.63 28.54 -14.62
N GLU A 127 31.83 28.58 -15.94
CA GLU A 127 32.33 27.45 -16.75
C GLU A 127 33.65 26.87 -16.22
N ASN A 128 34.37 27.63 -15.39
CA ASN A 128 35.64 27.26 -14.75
C ASN A 128 35.51 26.78 -13.29
N GLU A 129 34.33 26.83 -12.65
CA GLU A 129 34.14 26.24 -11.31
C GLU A 129 33.56 24.84 -11.42
N TYR A 130 34.25 23.87 -10.81
CA TYR A 130 33.66 22.56 -10.60
C TYR A 130 32.36 22.73 -9.81
N PRO A 131 31.22 22.16 -10.29
CA PRO A 131 29.96 22.27 -9.59
C PRO A 131 30.12 21.72 -8.18
N ARG A 132 29.63 22.47 -7.19
CA ARG A 132 29.70 22.09 -5.78
C ARG A 132 29.00 20.74 -5.62
N ARG A 133 29.76 19.72 -5.24
CA ARG A 133 29.26 18.36 -5.01
C ARG A 133 28.66 18.18 -3.63
N GLU A 134 28.85 19.17 -2.76
CA GLU A 134 28.43 19.16 -1.38
C GLU A 134 27.84 20.52 -1.00
N ARG A 135 26.80 20.50 -0.18
CA ARG A 135 26.13 21.67 0.39
C ARG A 135 26.22 21.58 1.90
N LEU A 136 26.75 22.64 2.51
CA LEU A 136 26.65 22.85 3.95
C LEU A 136 25.33 23.56 4.26
N ILE A 137 24.52 22.97 5.14
CA ILE A 137 23.21 23.47 5.56
C ILE A 137 23.28 23.73 7.06
N GLN A 138 23.03 24.98 7.46
CA GLN A 138 22.94 25.34 8.87
C GLN A 138 21.57 24.92 9.40
N VAL A 139 21.52 23.93 10.29
CA VAL A 139 20.27 23.43 10.88
C VAL A 139 19.97 24.03 12.25
N SER A 140 20.98 24.44 13.01
CA SER A 140 20.82 25.20 14.26
C SER A 140 21.98 26.18 14.47
N ALA A 141 21.93 27.03 15.50
CA ALA A 141 22.96 28.05 15.75
C ALA A 141 24.39 27.47 15.77
N ASN A 142 24.57 26.24 16.28
CA ASN A 142 25.87 25.60 16.44
C ASN A 142 26.00 24.29 15.64
N LYS A 143 25.06 24.01 14.71
CA LYS A 143 25.02 22.73 13.99
C LYS A 143 24.82 22.94 12.49
N SER A 144 25.75 22.39 11.73
CA SER A 144 25.76 22.41 10.26
C SER A 144 25.92 21.01 9.71
N ILE A 145 25.13 20.67 8.70
CA ILE A 145 25.13 19.34 8.07
C ILE A 145 25.66 19.47 6.67
N ARG A 146 26.47 18.49 6.24
CA ARG A 146 26.94 18.41 4.85
C ARG A 146 26.22 17.29 4.10
N ILE A 147 25.58 17.64 3.00
CA ILE A 147 24.90 16.69 2.10
C ILE A 147 25.42 16.82 0.67
N LYS A 148 25.17 15.82 -0.18
CA LYS A 148 25.56 15.89 -1.59
C LYS A 148 24.65 16.86 -2.34
N SER A 149 25.21 17.65 -3.24
CA SER A 149 24.46 18.59 -4.10
C SER A 149 24.64 18.21 -5.56
N ILE A 150 23.51 18.24 -6.28
CA ILE A 150 23.42 18.12 -7.72
C ILE A 150 23.00 19.49 -8.22
N VAL A 151 23.93 20.20 -8.86
CA VAL A 151 23.70 21.55 -9.36
C VAL A 151 23.44 21.50 -10.86
N ALA A 152 22.34 22.10 -11.30
CA ALA A 152 21.93 22.14 -12.70
C ALA A 152 21.44 23.53 -13.11
N ASN A 153 21.81 23.99 -14.31
CA ASN A 153 21.23 25.18 -14.94
C ASN A 153 20.05 24.84 -15.87
N ASP A 154 20.00 23.58 -16.30
CA ASP A 154 18.90 22.95 -17.04
C ASP A 154 18.70 21.53 -16.51
N PHE A 155 17.45 21.07 -16.42
CA PHE A 155 17.13 19.75 -15.87
C PHE A 155 17.06 18.63 -16.92
N SER A 156 17.26 18.91 -18.22
CA SER A 156 17.15 17.89 -19.28
C SER A 156 18.14 16.76 -19.08
N TRP A 157 19.38 17.07 -18.69
CA TRP A 157 20.40 16.05 -18.41
C TRP A 157 20.06 15.23 -17.15
N VAL A 158 19.47 15.88 -16.14
CA VAL A 158 19.03 15.23 -14.90
C VAL A 158 17.94 14.21 -15.22
N PHE A 159 16.92 14.63 -15.96
CA PHE A 159 15.83 13.75 -16.40
C PHE A 159 16.34 12.62 -17.29
N SER A 160 17.30 12.89 -18.19
CA SER A 160 17.91 11.86 -19.03
C SER A 160 18.66 10.82 -18.19
N ALA A 161 19.40 11.25 -17.17
CA ALA A 161 20.11 10.36 -16.26
C ALA A 161 19.14 9.46 -15.46
N PHE A 162 18.04 10.01 -14.95
CA PHE A 162 17.01 9.22 -14.27
C PHE A 162 16.25 8.28 -15.21
N GLY A 163 16.03 8.68 -16.47
CA GLY A 163 15.32 7.87 -17.48
C GLY A 163 16.16 6.74 -18.10
N ALA A 164 17.49 6.81 -18.03
CA ALA A 164 18.38 5.79 -18.61
C ALA A 164 18.38 4.46 -17.83
N ASN A 165 17.96 4.46 -16.56
CA ASN A 165 18.06 3.32 -15.66
C ASN A 165 16.77 2.47 -15.65
N ARG A 166 16.45 1.87 -16.80
CA ARG A 166 15.21 1.09 -17.07
C ARG A 166 15.17 -0.33 -16.50
N ALA A 167 16.22 -0.76 -15.79
CA ALA A 167 16.38 -2.16 -15.37
C ALA A 167 15.29 -2.68 -14.39
N LEU A 168 14.41 -1.80 -13.89
CA LEU A 168 13.36 -2.12 -12.91
C LEU A 168 11.93 -1.82 -13.39
N ASP A 169 11.74 -1.47 -14.66
CA ASP A 169 10.42 -1.09 -15.20
C ASP A 169 9.40 -2.26 -15.19
N ASN A 170 9.86 -3.51 -15.05
CA ASN A 170 9.01 -4.70 -15.08
C ASN A 170 8.42 -5.11 -13.72
N ILE A 171 8.69 -4.40 -12.63
CA ILE A 171 8.18 -4.77 -11.30
C ILE A 171 7.09 -3.79 -10.87
N ASN A 172 5.83 -4.24 -10.96
CA ASN A 172 4.67 -3.47 -10.53
C ASN A 172 4.69 -3.24 -8.99
N PRO A 173 4.79 -1.99 -8.49
CA PRO A 173 4.79 -1.68 -7.06
C PRO A 173 3.54 -2.18 -6.31
N LYS A 174 2.37 -2.26 -6.99
CA LYS A 174 1.15 -2.85 -6.41
C LYS A 174 1.34 -4.35 -6.16
N LEU A 175 2.00 -5.06 -7.07
CA LEU A 175 2.31 -6.48 -6.91
C LEU A 175 3.29 -6.68 -5.75
N LEU A 176 4.34 -5.86 -5.67
CA LEU A 176 5.33 -5.97 -4.59
C LEU A 176 4.70 -5.68 -3.21
N ARG A 177 3.80 -4.70 -3.12
CA ARG A 177 2.99 -4.47 -1.91
C ARG A 177 2.08 -5.63 -1.57
N ALA A 178 1.41 -6.21 -2.56
CA ALA A 178 0.55 -7.38 -2.34
C ALA A 178 1.38 -8.59 -1.83
N LEU A 179 2.59 -8.79 -2.35
CA LEU A 179 3.51 -9.82 -1.89
C LEU A 179 3.99 -9.56 -0.46
N LEU A 180 4.43 -8.33 -0.15
CA LEU A 180 4.88 -7.95 1.19
C LEU A 180 3.77 -8.07 2.23
N ALA A 181 2.57 -7.56 1.93
CA ALA A 181 1.40 -7.68 2.79
C ALA A 181 1.07 -9.16 3.06
N ARG A 182 1.08 -10.00 2.02
CA ARG A 182 0.82 -11.44 2.16
C ARG A 182 1.89 -12.16 2.98
N THR A 183 3.17 -11.83 2.81
CA THR A 183 4.24 -12.41 3.64
C THR A 183 4.09 -12.01 5.10
N TYR A 184 3.68 -10.77 5.38
CA TYR A 184 3.45 -10.30 6.74
C TYR A 184 2.24 -10.99 7.38
N ASP A 185 1.14 -11.15 6.63
CA ASP A 185 -0.05 -11.87 7.07
C ASP A 185 0.24 -13.35 7.35
N LEU A 186 1.05 -14.01 6.50
CA LEU A 186 1.52 -15.38 6.69
C LEU A 186 2.32 -15.56 7.98
N VAL A 187 3.21 -14.62 8.30
CA VAL A 187 4.04 -14.65 9.51
C VAL A 187 3.22 -14.30 10.76
N ARG A 188 2.18 -13.47 10.64
CA ARG A 188 1.32 -13.07 11.75
C ARG A 188 0.26 -14.13 12.10
N THR A 189 0.00 -15.08 11.21
CA THR A 189 -0.84 -16.25 11.50
C THR A 189 0.04 -17.44 11.88
N ASP A 190 0.03 -17.84 13.16
CA ASP A 190 0.81 -18.94 13.76
C ASP A 190 0.52 -20.37 13.23
N ILE A 191 0.02 -20.53 11.99
CA ILE A 191 -0.25 -21.85 11.41
C ILE A 191 0.21 -21.89 9.96
N PRO A 192 1.25 -22.67 9.60
CA PRO A 192 1.75 -22.75 8.24
C PRO A 192 0.70 -23.44 7.36
N ARG A 193 -0.04 -22.67 6.56
CA ARG A 193 -0.87 -23.22 5.48
C ARG A 193 -0.02 -23.33 4.21
N ASN A 194 0.67 -24.46 4.12
CA ASN A 194 1.31 -25.05 2.93
C ASN A 194 2.32 -24.15 2.17
N PRO A 195 3.64 -24.41 2.25
CA PRO A 195 4.63 -23.65 1.50
C PRO A 195 4.59 -24.09 0.03
N VAL A 196 3.92 -23.31 -0.82
CA VAL A 196 4.07 -23.46 -2.27
C VAL A 196 5.47 -22.96 -2.62
N GLN A 197 6.39 -23.87 -2.93
CA GLN A 197 7.71 -23.53 -3.45
C GLN A 197 7.54 -22.81 -4.78
N VAL A 198 8.02 -21.56 -4.85
CA VAL A 198 7.99 -20.75 -6.06
C VAL A 198 9.26 -21.04 -6.87
N ASP A 199 9.11 -21.71 -8.00
CA ASP A 199 10.19 -21.92 -8.96
C ASP A 199 10.40 -20.66 -9.81
N TYR A 200 11.54 -20.01 -9.62
CA TYR A 200 11.92 -18.75 -10.29
C TYR A 200 12.00 -18.89 -11.82
N ARG A 201 12.11 -20.10 -12.36
CA ARG A 201 12.16 -20.33 -13.82
C ARG A 201 10.82 -20.13 -14.51
N VAL A 202 9.71 -20.22 -13.77
CA VAL A 202 8.35 -19.97 -14.27
C VAL A 202 8.09 -18.46 -14.41
N LEU A 203 8.76 -17.62 -13.61
CA LEU A 203 8.59 -16.16 -13.64
C LEU A 203 9.18 -15.51 -14.89
N SER A 204 10.26 -16.08 -15.45
CA SER A 204 10.89 -15.55 -16.66
C SER A 204 10.09 -15.82 -17.94
N SER A 205 9.27 -16.87 -17.98
CA SER A 205 8.53 -17.27 -19.19
C SER A 205 7.12 -16.67 -19.30
N ILE A 206 6.63 -15.99 -18.25
CA ILE A 206 5.26 -15.40 -18.22
C ILE A 206 5.30 -13.88 -18.46
N SER A 207 6.46 -13.30 -18.77
CA SER A 207 6.56 -11.86 -19.06
C SER A 207 5.96 -11.45 -20.42
N GLU A 208 5.58 -12.41 -21.27
CA GLU A 208 5.12 -12.14 -22.63
C GLU A 208 3.60 -12.26 -22.83
N SER A 209 2.83 -12.79 -21.86
CA SER A 209 1.37 -12.92 -21.96
C SER A 209 0.66 -12.06 -20.90
N GLU A 210 0.17 -10.87 -21.31
CA GLU A 210 -0.72 -10.06 -20.49
C GLU A 210 -1.96 -10.90 -20.06
N GLY A 211 -2.09 -11.13 -18.75
CA GLY A 211 -3.28 -11.72 -18.14
C GLY A 211 -3.19 -13.18 -17.70
N GLU A 212 -2.14 -13.92 -18.07
CA GLU A 212 -1.98 -15.31 -17.62
C GLU A 212 -1.51 -15.42 -16.17
N LEU A 213 -0.60 -14.52 -15.76
CA LEU A 213 -0.20 -14.36 -14.36
C LEU A 213 -1.41 -13.98 -13.48
N ALA A 214 -2.27 -13.10 -13.97
CA ALA A 214 -3.48 -12.68 -13.26
C ALA A 214 -4.49 -13.83 -13.08
N LYS A 215 -4.64 -14.73 -14.06
CA LYS A 215 -5.46 -15.95 -13.94
C LYS A 215 -4.86 -16.97 -12.98
N LEU A 216 -3.55 -17.20 -13.03
CA LEU A 216 -2.83 -18.15 -12.16
C LEU A 216 -2.83 -17.70 -10.69
N TYR A 217 -2.83 -16.38 -10.44
CA TYR A 217 -2.88 -15.80 -9.10
C TYR A 217 -4.26 -15.28 -8.68
N GLY A 218 -5.31 -15.48 -9.49
CA GLY A 218 -6.68 -15.04 -9.17
C GLY A 218 -6.88 -13.53 -9.05
N ILE A 219 -6.00 -12.74 -9.65
CA ILE A 219 -6.05 -11.26 -9.70
C ILE A 219 -7.05 -10.85 -10.80
N ALA A 220 -8.33 -11.19 -10.61
CA ALA A 220 -9.39 -10.41 -11.22
C ALA A 220 -9.53 -9.11 -10.43
N THR A 221 -9.55 -8.02 -11.17
CA THR A 221 -9.70 -6.62 -10.77
C THR A 221 -10.57 -6.37 -9.54
N SER A 222 -10.09 -5.42 -8.71
CA SER A 222 -10.71 -4.79 -7.53
C SER A 222 -10.24 -5.36 -6.19
N SER A 223 -9.65 -4.50 -5.36
CA SER A 223 -9.38 -4.72 -3.93
C SER A 223 -10.62 -5.24 -3.17
N ASP A 224 -11.82 -4.91 -3.65
CA ASP A 224 -13.09 -5.41 -3.13
C ASP A 224 -13.32 -6.88 -3.51
N GLY A 225 -12.86 -7.35 -4.67
CA GLY A 225 -12.98 -8.75 -5.10
C GLY A 225 -12.15 -9.71 -4.26
N MET A 226 -10.97 -9.29 -3.79
CA MET A 226 -10.14 -10.10 -2.87
C MET A 226 -10.69 -10.10 -1.44
N ALA A 227 -11.14 -8.96 -0.93
CA ALA A 227 -11.82 -8.89 0.38
C ALA A 227 -13.15 -9.67 0.36
N PHE A 228 -13.88 -9.59 -0.75
CA PHE A 228 -15.11 -10.32 -1.00
C PHE A 228 -14.86 -11.82 -1.13
N ASN A 229 -13.85 -12.26 -1.90
CA ASN A 229 -13.48 -13.67 -1.99
C ASN A 229 -12.90 -14.20 -0.67
N ALA A 230 -12.27 -13.36 0.15
CA ALA A 230 -11.85 -13.74 1.50
C ALA A 230 -13.05 -13.89 2.46
N SER A 231 -14.07 -13.03 2.32
CA SER A 231 -15.29 -13.04 3.15
C SER A 231 -16.28 -14.13 2.73
N TYR A 232 -16.43 -14.35 1.41
CA TYR A 232 -17.32 -15.34 0.77
C TYR A 232 -16.54 -16.24 -0.21
N PRO A 233 -15.64 -17.10 0.30
CA PRO A 233 -14.73 -17.90 -0.53
C PRO A 233 -15.41 -19.04 -1.28
N PHE A 234 -16.61 -19.46 -0.88
CA PHE A 234 -17.22 -20.67 -1.39
C PHE A 234 -18.33 -20.40 -2.42
N THR A 235 -18.30 -21.15 -3.51
CA THR A 235 -19.51 -21.56 -4.26
C THR A 235 -20.20 -22.71 -3.51
N LEU A 236 -21.44 -23.05 -3.86
CA LEU A 236 -22.15 -24.16 -3.21
C LEU A 236 -21.42 -25.50 -3.38
N THR A 237 -20.80 -25.73 -4.55
CA THR A 237 -20.00 -26.93 -4.82
C THR A 237 -18.77 -26.99 -3.94
N THR A 238 -18.01 -25.90 -3.85
CA THR A 238 -16.80 -25.85 -3.01
C THR A 238 -17.13 -25.85 -1.52
N LEU A 239 -18.30 -25.32 -1.12
CA LEU A 239 -18.80 -25.41 0.25
C LEU A 239 -19.08 -26.87 0.62
N GLY A 240 -19.77 -27.60 -0.27
CA GLY A 240 -20.00 -29.04 -0.09
C GLY A 240 -18.70 -29.84 0.02
N GLN A 241 -17.73 -29.56 -0.85
CA GLN A 241 -16.40 -30.18 -0.77
C GLN A 241 -15.68 -29.85 0.54
N SER A 242 -15.76 -28.61 1.02
CA SER A 242 -15.16 -28.21 2.30
C SER A 242 -15.79 -28.89 3.53
N LEU A 243 -17.04 -29.36 3.39
CA LEU A 243 -17.77 -30.14 4.39
C LEU A 243 -17.58 -31.66 4.23
N GLY A 244 -16.70 -32.10 3.32
CA GLY A 244 -16.41 -33.51 3.06
C GLY A 244 -17.36 -34.20 2.08
N PHE A 245 -18.22 -33.46 1.38
CA PHE A 245 -19.14 -34.02 0.38
C PHE A 245 -18.54 -34.01 -1.03
N LYS A 246 -19.10 -34.83 -1.93
CA LYS A 246 -18.63 -34.92 -3.33
C LYS A 246 -19.00 -33.70 -4.19
N GLY A 247 -19.99 -32.92 -3.78
CA GLY A 247 -20.46 -31.76 -4.54
C GLY A 247 -21.51 -30.96 -3.79
N TRP A 248 -22.29 -30.17 -4.53
CA TRP A 248 -23.20 -29.17 -3.99
C TRP A 248 -24.48 -29.74 -3.34
N HIS A 249 -24.93 -30.93 -3.76
CA HIS A 249 -26.24 -31.49 -3.38
C HIS A 249 -26.43 -31.61 -1.87
N ASP A 250 -25.43 -32.13 -1.15
CA ASP A 250 -25.55 -32.35 0.31
C ASP A 250 -25.42 -31.05 1.11
N ALA A 251 -24.60 -30.09 0.64
CA ALA A 251 -24.60 -28.74 1.21
C ALA A 251 -25.97 -28.07 1.04
N ASN A 252 -26.63 -28.28 -0.11
CA ASN A 252 -27.98 -27.76 -0.32
C ASN A 252 -29.01 -28.41 0.62
N LYS A 253 -28.91 -29.72 0.87
CA LYS A 253 -29.79 -30.39 1.86
C LYS A 253 -29.64 -29.80 3.25
N LEU A 254 -28.41 -29.50 3.68
CA LEU A 254 -28.17 -28.87 4.99
C LEU A 254 -28.77 -27.46 5.04
N LEU A 255 -28.70 -26.68 3.95
CA LEU A 255 -29.38 -25.39 3.85
C LEU A 255 -30.91 -25.52 3.96
N GLU A 256 -31.51 -26.52 3.32
CA GLU A 256 -32.96 -26.79 3.45
C GLU A 256 -33.33 -27.18 4.88
N ILE A 257 -32.49 -27.93 5.59
CA ILE A 257 -32.70 -28.24 7.02
C ILE A 257 -32.70 -26.96 7.85
N VAL A 258 -31.72 -26.07 7.64
CA VAL A 258 -31.68 -24.77 8.34
C VAL A 258 -32.93 -23.95 8.07
N LYS A 259 -33.38 -23.90 6.82
CA LYS A 259 -34.62 -23.21 6.42
C LYS A 259 -35.86 -23.82 7.10
N ASN A 260 -35.96 -25.14 7.18
CA ASN A 260 -37.09 -25.82 7.81
C ASN A 260 -37.14 -25.61 9.33
N ILE A 261 -35.98 -25.52 10.00
CA ILE A 261 -35.88 -25.31 11.45
C ILE A 261 -36.14 -23.84 11.80
N THR A 262 -35.55 -22.91 11.06
CA THR A 262 -35.55 -21.48 11.41
C THR A 262 -36.63 -20.65 10.71
N GLY A 263 -37.22 -21.19 9.64
CA GLY A 263 -38.14 -20.46 8.77
C GLY A 263 -37.46 -19.43 7.85
N VAL A 264 -36.13 -19.30 7.90
CA VAL A 264 -35.38 -18.29 7.14
C VAL A 264 -34.63 -18.95 5.98
N ASP A 265 -34.90 -18.47 4.76
CA ASP A 265 -34.13 -18.84 3.59
C ASP A 265 -32.89 -17.93 3.45
N ILE A 266 -31.71 -18.49 3.73
CA ILE A 266 -30.44 -17.74 3.72
C ILE A 266 -30.10 -17.20 2.33
N LYS A 267 -30.66 -17.77 1.25
CA LYS A 267 -30.32 -17.41 -0.14
C LYS A 267 -31.13 -16.24 -0.70
N THR A 268 -32.22 -15.84 -0.04
CA THR A 268 -33.15 -14.83 -0.58
C THR A 268 -32.71 -13.39 -0.33
N PHE A 269 -31.69 -13.17 0.51
CA PHE A 269 -31.13 -11.85 0.79
C PHE A 269 -29.65 -11.94 1.17
N ASP A 270 -28.93 -10.82 1.10
CA ASP A 270 -27.52 -10.74 1.50
C ASP A 270 -27.39 -10.67 3.02
N ASN A 271 -26.54 -11.51 3.58
CA ASN A 271 -26.35 -11.65 5.03
C ASN A 271 -24.94 -12.21 5.35
N LYS A 272 -24.62 -12.38 6.64
CA LYS A 272 -23.29 -12.86 7.08
C LYS A 272 -22.90 -14.25 6.54
N TYR A 273 -23.86 -15.03 6.05
CA TYR A 273 -23.66 -16.38 5.51
C TYR A 273 -23.59 -16.42 3.98
N HIS A 274 -24.33 -15.53 3.31
CA HIS A 274 -24.61 -15.60 1.87
C HIS A 274 -24.60 -14.22 1.22
N TYR A 275 -24.06 -14.15 0.00
CA TYR A 275 -24.10 -12.97 -0.85
C TYR A 275 -24.42 -13.36 -2.30
N ALA A 276 -25.38 -12.67 -2.93
CA ALA A 276 -25.72 -12.84 -4.33
C ALA A 276 -24.96 -11.86 -5.23
N ILE A 277 -24.20 -12.38 -6.19
CA ILE A 277 -23.61 -11.55 -7.25
C ILE A 277 -24.66 -11.34 -8.33
N MET A 278 -25.05 -10.08 -8.53
CA MET A 278 -26.03 -9.67 -9.54
C MET A 278 -25.33 -9.28 -10.86
N ASN A 279 -25.95 -9.60 -11.99
CA ASN A 279 -25.62 -9.06 -13.30
C ASN A 279 -26.86 -8.32 -13.85
N GLY A 280 -26.97 -7.03 -13.53
CA GLY A 280 -28.23 -6.30 -13.71
C GLY A 280 -29.27 -6.78 -12.70
N ASP A 281 -30.47 -7.11 -13.18
CA ASP A 281 -31.57 -7.61 -12.35
C ASP A 281 -31.57 -9.15 -12.16
N GLU A 282 -30.64 -9.86 -12.81
CA GLU A 282 -30.51 -11.32 -12.73
C GLU A 282 -29.38 -11.74 -11.79
N ILE A 283 -29.61 -12.80 -11.01
CA ILE A 283 -28.58 -13.40 -10.15
C ILE A 283 -27.59 -14.16 -11.00
N GLN A 284 -26.34 -13.69 -11.05
CA GLN A 284 -25.25 -14.34 -11.76
C GLN A 284 -24.67 -15.53 -10.98
N SER A 285 -24.47 -15.37 -9.67
CA SER A 285 -23.96 -16.45 -8.82
C SER A 285 -24.18 -16.21 -7.33
N HIS A 286 -24.18 -17.30 -6.55
CA HIS A 286 -24.25 -17.26 -5.10
C HIS A 286 -22.88 -17.54 -4.48
N ARG A 287 -22.52 -16.78 -3.44
CA ARG A 287 -21.27 -16.91 -2.69
C ARG A 287 -21.54 -17.08 -1.21
N TYR A 288 -20.72 -17.87 -0.54
CA TYR A 288 -20.93 -18.30 0.83
C TYR A 288 -19.70 -18.11 1.69
N SER A 289 -19.92 -17.70 2.94
CA SER A 289 -18.87 -17.36 3.91
C SER A 289 -18.37 -18.57 4.72
N ASN A 290 -17.26 -18.38 5.44
CA ASN A 290 -16.81 -19.35 6.44
C ASN A 290 -17.81 -19.54 7.58
N TYR A 291 -18.57 -18.49 7.94
CA TYR A 291 -19.63 -18.62 8.94
C TYR A 291 -20.71 -19.60 8.50
N LEU A 292 -21.02 -19.68 7.19
CA LEU A 292 -21.98 -20.67 6.71
C LEU A 292 -21.41 -22.08 6.79
N ARG A 293 -20.12 -22.27 6.47
CA ARG A 293 -19.46 -23.57 6.62
C ARG A 293 -19.57 -24.07 8.07
N GLU A 294 -19.24 -23.22 9.04
CA GLU A 294 -19.33 -23.55 10.46
C GLU A 294 -20.77 -23.85 10.90
N LEU A 295 -21.75 -23.08 10.41
CA LEU A 295 -23.17 -23.34 10.66
C LEU A 295 -23.61 -24.71 10.12
N LEU A 296 -23.28 -25.01 8.85
CA LEU A 296 -23.67 -26.28 8.23
C LEU A 296 -22.92 -27.47 8.83
N GLU A 297 -21.72 -27.27 9.35
CA GLU A 297 -20.98 -28.28 10.12
C GLU A 297 -21.70 -28.62 11.43
N LYS A 298 -22.19 -27.61 12.18
CA LYS A 298 -23.02 -27.83 13.37
C LYS A 298 -24.32 -28.57 13.04
N VAL A 299 -25.00 -28.16 11.96
CA VAL A 299 -26.23 -28.80 11.49
C VAL A 299 -25.97 -30.26 11.10
N ARG A 300 -24.85 -30.53 10.41
CA ARG A 300 -24.43 -31.89 10.04
C ARG A 300 -24.17 -32.76 11.26
N ASN A 301 -23.59 -32.18 12.32
CA ASN A 301 -23.25 -32.89 13.56
C ASN A 301 -24.45 -32.99 14.53
N GLY A 302 -25.59 -32.36 14.22
CA GLY A 302 -26.77 -32.34 15.10
C GLY A 302 -26.60 -31.45 16.34
N GLU A 303 -25.68 -30.48 16.29
CA GLU A 303 -25.42 -29.54 17.37
C GLU A 303 -26.45 -28.40 17.38
N GLU A 304 -26.72 -27.83 18.56
CA GLU A 304 -27.53 -26.61 18.66
C GLU A 304 -26.83 -25.44 17.95
N PHE A 305 -27.61 -24.67 17.21
CA PHE A 305 -27.14 -23.48 16.50
C PHE A 305 -28.15 -22.34 16.62
N ASP A 306 -27.64 -21.12 16.68
CA ASP A 306 -28.42 -19.90 16.50
C ASP A 306 -28.05 -19.26 15.16
N LEU A 307 -29.07 -19.01 14.34
CA LEU A 307 -28.89 -18.36 13.05
C LEU A 307 -28.50 -16.89 13.23
N GLY A 308 -29.00 -16.21 14.26
CA GLY A 308 -28.71 -14.80 14.53
C GLY A 308 -28.94 -13.87 13.34
N VAL A 309 -29.79 -14.27 12.39
CA VAL A 309 -30.24 -13.51 11.21
C VAL A 309 -31.75 -13.70 11.13
N LYS A 310 -32.49 -12.61 10.94
CA LYS A 310 -33.94 -12.63 10.72
C LYS A 310 -34.21 -12.30 9.26
N ALA A 311 -35.24 -12.91 8.68
CA ALA A 311 -35.70 -12.50 7.36
C ALA A 311 -36.06 -11.00 7.38
N PRO A 312 -35.71 -10.24 6.33
CA PRO A 312 -36.03 -8.82 6.23
C PRO A 312 -37.54 -8.53 6.20
#